data_AF-A0A957DQY9-F1
#
_entry.id   AF-A0A957DQY9-F1
#
_cell.length_a   1.000
_cell.length_b   1.000
_cell.length_c   1.000
_cell.angle_alpha   90.00
_cell.angle_beta   90.00
_cell.angle_gamma   90.00
#
_symmetry.space_group_name_H-M   'P 1'
#
loop_
_entity.id
_entity.type
_entity.pdbx_description
1 polymer ?
#
loop_
_entity_poly.entity_id
_entity_poly.type
_entity_poly.pdbx_seq_one_letter_code
_entity_poly.pdbx_strand_id
1 'polypeptide(L)'
;MTALAQTSHRLPESLLPNLLNKGSRLAGLRPYLLPVLGAKGQWLASQNPAWAYALLELADWPALLEIWQTAVPGQRHTLLRQLRLTQPERGRQLLEHTWKSSNDTLRHQLIKILDSNLSQADEPFLELALDDRNHLVRRAAADLLARLPHSRLSQRMPHHAAGILSWTPAQKQAITIRLPQKITPAMQRDGIPNINVQERAKSGSQLLNQIISRVPLTHWLTQWPISPQQFVQAALNSAWPRTLISALSVAAFRQNNERWAKELILANQFNTSTGRLVPVLSTSSCFQLMQQAAKQSTALKRPNPLYIFLQHWQQPWTAPMAEFWLDLFAQHLQQEKDQPSDPTMNNLFKRFAEKCPPELAETAVAKLTTIPGLNSAWQKNVNQLCHTLQLRHTLLAEIHRLNVDD
;
A
#
# COMPACT_ATOMS: atom_id res chain seq x y z
N MET A 1 10.09 14.85 -13.31
CA MET A 1 8.78 14.55 -13.92
C MET A 1 7.65 15.12 -13.10
N THR A 2 7.45 14.75 -11.82
CA THR A 2 6.42 15.39 -10.97
C THR A 2 6.56 16.90 -10.90
N ALA A 3 7.78 17.40 -10.65
CA ALA A 3 8.05 18.84 -10.64
C ALA A 3 7.74 19.49 -12.01
N LEU A 4 8.22 18.91 -13.13
CA LEU A 4 7.91 19.37 -14.49
C LEU A 4 6.38 19.44 -14.75
N ALA A 5 5.62 18.44 -14.30
CA ALA A 5 4.17 18.44 -14.46
C ALA A 5 3.49 19.56 -13.66
N GLN A 6 3.95 19.80 -12.43
CA GLN A 6 3.44 20.88 -11.57
C GLN A 6 3.77 22.27 -12.14
N THR A 7 4.91 22.39 -12.83
CA THR A 7 5.33 23.63 -13.48
C THR A 7 4.90 23.72 -14.94
N SER A 8 4.00 22.84 -15.40
CA SER A 8 3.51 22.78 -16.79
C SER A 8 4.58 22.63 -17.88
N HIS A 9 5.80 22.23 -17.51
CA HIS A 9 6.90 21.96 -18.43
C HIS A 9 6.72 20.62 -19.17
N ARG A 10 7.47 20.44 -20.26
CA ARG A 10 7.48 19.21 -21.06
C ARG A 10 8.86 18.57 -21.10
N LEU A 11 8.90 17.30 -21.47
CA LEU A 11 10.16 16.60 -21.69
C LEU A 11 10.86 17.09 -22.96
N PRO A 12 12.21 17.24 -22.93
CA PRO A 12 12.99 17.43 -24.14
C PRO A 12 12.72 16.33 -25.17
N GLU A 13 12.61 16.71 -26.45
CA GLU A 13 12.22 15.81 -27.54
C GLU A 13 13.18 14.63 -27.71
N SER A 14 14.47 14.87 -27.48
CA SER A 14 15.53 13.84 -27.52
C SER A 14 15.35 12.73 -26.47
N LEU A 15 14.60 12.98 -25.39
CA LEU A 15 14.36 11.99 -24.33
C LEU A 15 13.08 11.17 -24.56
N LEU A 16 12.19 11.61 -25.47
CA LEU A 16 10.88 10.97 -25.67
C LEU A 16 10.98 9.49 -26.05
N PRO A 17 11.81 9.04 -27.01
CA PRO A 17 11.88 7.62 -27.37
C PRO A 17 12.33 6.74 -26.20
N ASN A 18 13.33 7.20 -25.44
CA ASN A 18 13.88 6.46 -24.30
C ASN A 18 12.88 6.36 -23.15
N LEU A 19 12.16 7.44 -22.85
CA LEU A 19 11.16 7.45 -21.80
C LEU A 19 9.91 6.68 -22.19
N LEU A 20 9.49 6.74 -23.46
CA LEU A 20 8.39 5.93 -23.97
C LEU A 20 8.72 4.42 -23.91
N ASN A 21 9.95 4.04 -24.26
CA ASN A 21 10.44 2.66 -24.08
C ASN A 21 10.53 2.24 -22.62
N LYS A 22 10.92 3.13 -21.71
CA LYS A 22 10.90 2.83 -20.27
C LYS A 22 9.47 2.65 -19.76
N GLY A 23 8.53 3.52 -20.17
CA GLY A 23 7.13 3.41 -19.76
C GLY A 23 6.42 2.17 -20.29
N SER A 24 6.83 1.61 -21.44
CA SER A 24 6.27 0.33 -21.92
C SER A 24 6.66 -0.83 -20.98
N ARG A 25 7.88 -0.81 -20.43
CA ARG A 25 8.41 -1.83 -19.50
C ARG A 25 8.02 -1.57 -18.04
N LEU A 26 7.88 -0.30 -17.64
CA LEU A 26 7.67 0.14 -16.26
C LEU A 26 6.33 0.87 -16.13
N ALA A 27 5.25 0.12 -15.88
CA ALA A 27 3.91 0.69 -15.76
C ALA A 27 3.79 1.78 -14.67
N GLY A 28 4.57 1.66 -13.58
CA GLY A 28 4.60 2.66 -12.50
C GLY A 28 5.20 4.01 -12.89
N LEU A 29 5.90 4.10 -14.03
CA LEU A 29 6.45 5.37 -14.54
C LEU A 29 5.39 6.22 -15.24
N ARG A 30 4.38 5.58 -15.81
CA ARG A 30 3.41 6.21 -16.73
C ARG A 30 2.65 7.39 -16.10
N PRO A 31 2.16 7.31 -14.85
CA PRO A 31 1.47 8.45 -14.23
C PRO A 31 2.34 9.72 -14.13
N TYR A 32 3.67 9.56 -14.11
CA TYR A 32 4.61 10.69 -14.07
C TYR A 32 5.06 11.13 -15.48
N LEU A 33 5.03 10.21 -16.45
CA LEU A 33 5.47 10.46 -17.83
C LEU A 33 4.36 11.11 -18.67
N LEU A 34 3.14 10.58 -18.61
CA LEU A 34 2.02 11.02 -19.48
C LEU A 34 1.71 12.51 -19.35
N PRO A 35 1.68 13.11 -18.14
CA PRO A 35 1.37 14.55 -18.00
C PRO A 35 2.40 15.47 -18.67
N VAL A 36 3.63 15.01 -18.87
CA VAL A 36 4.74 15.82 -19.43
C VAL A 36 5.13 15.43 -20.85
N LEU A 37 4.37 14.51 -21.47
CA LEU A 37 4.67 13.94 -22.77
C LEU A 37 4.40 14.92 -23.93
N GLY A 38 3.32 15.71 -23.83
CA GLY A 38 2.89 16.68 -24.84
C GLY A 38 2.44 16.06 -26.17
N ALA A 39 1.99 16.91 -27.09
CA ALA A 39 1.46 16.49 -28.40
C ALA A 39 2.48 15.72 -29.25
N LYS A 40 3.76 16.14 -29.24
CA LYS A 40 4.84 15.46 -29.98
C LYS A 40 5.10 14.05 -29.47
N GLY A 41 5.11 13.85 -28.15
CA GLY A 41 5.29 12.52 -27.57
C GLY A 41 4.07 11.61 -27.80
N GLN A 42 2.85 12.16 -27.83
CA GLN A 42 1.64 11.44 -28.22
C GLN A 42 1.67 11.03 -29.70
N TRP A 43 2.02 11.96 -30.60
CA TRP A 43 2.22 11.65 -32.01
C TRP A 43 3.28 10.55 -32.20
N LEU A 44 4.40 10.65 -31.49
CA LEU A 44 5.45 9.64 -31.55
C LEU A 44 4.94 8.28 -31.04
N ALA A 45 4.14 8.27 -29.97
CA ALA A 45 3.49 7.07 -29.45
C ALA A 45 2.55 6.42 -30.48
N SER A 46 1.85 7.19 -31.30
CA SER A 46 0.96 6.66 -32.35
C SER A 46 1.70 5.95 -33.49
N GLN A 47 3.02 6.17 -33.63
CA GLN A 47 3.84 5.51 -34.64
C GLN A 47 4.33 4.12 -34.20
N ASN A 48 4.14 3.72 -32.93
CA ASN A 48 4.67 2.46 -32.39
C ASN A 48 3.66 1.76 -31.46
N PRO A 49 3.13 0.58 -31.84
CA PRO A 49 2.19 -0.18 -31.01
C PRO A 49 2.67 -0.49 -29.59
N ALA A 50 3.99 -0.61 -29.36
CA ALA A 50 4.55 -0.82 -28.02
C ALA A 50 4.32 0.37 -27.07
N TRP A 51 3.98 1.53 -27.61
CA TRP A 51 3.71 2.77 -26.88
C TRP A 51 2.22 3.13 -26.82
N ALA A 52 1.32 2.22 -27.24
CA ALA A 52 -0.14 2.44 -27.20
C ALA A 52 -0.67 2.85 -25.82
N TYR A 53 0.06 2.49 -24.75
CA TYR A 53 -0.24 2.95 -23.40
C TYR A 53 -0.29 4.48 -23.31
N ALA A 54 0.48 5.23 -24.09
CA ALA A 54 0.48 6.69 -24.05
C ALA A 54 -0.73 7.34 -24.74
N LEU A 55 -1.58 6.56 -25.40
CA LEU A 55 -2.73 7.02 -26.17
C LEU A 55 -4.08 6.69 -25.53
N LEU A 56 -4.08 5.94 -24.42
CA LEU A 56 -5.32 5.42 -23.80
C LEU A 56 -6.29 6.49 -23.31
N GLU A 57 -5.81 7.70 -23.03
CA GLU A 57 -6.68 8.83 -22.67
C GLU A 57 -7.44 9.39 -23.86
N LEU A 58 -6.89 9.24 -25.07
CA LEU A 58 -7.46 9.75 -26.30
C LEU A 58 -8.34 8.72 -27.03
N ALA A 59 -8.22 7.44 -26.68
CA ALA A 59 -9.02 6.39 -27.27
C ALA A 59 -10.51 6.55 -26.94
N ASP A 60 -11.34 6.43 -27.96
CA ASP A 60 -12.78 6.27 -27.80
C ASP A 60 -13.12 4.84 -27.37
N TRP A 61 -14.41 4.58 -27.12
CA TRP A 61 -14.85 3.28 -26.60
C TRP A 61 -14.61 2.11 -27.58
N PRO A 62 -14.94 2.22 -28.88
CA PRO A 62 -14.64 1.17 -29.86
C PRO A 62 -13.14 0.85 -29.95
N ALA A 63 -12.26 1.85 -30.05
CA ALA A 63 -10.82 1.63 -30.13
C ALA A 63 -10.29 0.97 -28.84
N LEU A 64 -10.79 1.38 -27.67
CA LEU A 64 -10.42 0.75 -26.41
C LEU A 64 -10.81 -0.73 -26.36
N LEU A 65 -12.00 -1.08 -26.85
CA LEU A 65 -12.44 -2.48 -26.91
C LEU A 65 -11.59 -3.31 -27.86
N GLU A 66 -11.21 -2.77 -29.01
CA GLU A 66 -10.33 -3.45 -29.97
C GLU A 66 -8.96 -3.75 -29.35
N ILE A 67 -8.35 -2.74 -28.69
CA ILE A 67 -7.08 -2.91 -27.97
C ILE A 67 -7.24 -3.98 -26.88
N TRP A 68 -8.34 -3.96 -26.14
CA TRP A 68 -8.60 -4.95 -25.08
C TRP A 68 -8.74 -6.37 -25.62
N GLN A 69 -9.50 -6.55 -26.70
CA GLN A 69 -9.77 -7.86 -27.29
C GLN A 69 -8.50 -8.51 -27.83
N THR A 70 -7.66 -7.73 -28.52
CA THR A 70 -6.39 -8.18 -29.10
C THR A 70 -5.25 -8.31 -28.08
N ALA A 71 -5.37 -7.67 -26.90
CA ALA A 71 -4.36 -7.73 -25.86
C ALA A 71 -4.21 -9.12 -25.22
N VAL A 72 -2.96 -9.56 -25.05
CA VAL A 72 -2.64 -10.76 -24.25
C VAL A 72 -2.90 -10.50 -22.75
N PRO A 73 -3.03 -11.53 -21.89
CA PRO A 73 -3.41 -11.35 -20.48
C PRO A 73 -2.57 -10.31 -19.72
N GLY A 74 -1.24 -10.34 -19.85
CA GLY A 74 -0.36 -9.35 -19.19
C GLY A 74 -0.57 -7.90 -19.66
N GLN A 75 -0.95 -7.72 -20.93
CA GLN A 75 -1.30 -6.41 -21.48
C GLN A 75 -2.66 -5.95 -20.95
N ARG A 76 -3.66 -6.83 -20.83
CA ARG A 76 -4.96 -6.50 -20.22
C ARG A 76 -4.84 -5.99 -18.79
N HIS A 77 -4.01 -6.65 -17.97
CA HIS A 77 -3.68 -6.18 -16.61
C HIS A 77 -3.13 -4.76 -16.60
N THR A 78 -2.17 -4.52 -17.48
CA THR A 78 -1.45 -3.26 -17.57
C THR A 78 -2.35 -2.13 -18.09
N LEU A 79 -3.16 -2.42 -19.10
CA LEU A 79 -4.19 -1.56 -19.68
C LEU A 79 -5.23 -1.16 -18.63
N LEU A 80 -5.82 -2.14 -17.94
CA LEU A 80 -6.82 -1.87 -16.91
C LEU A 80 -6.25 -1.07 -15.73
N ARG A 81 -5.03 -1.39 -15.28
CA ARG A 81 -4.38 -0.63 -14.21
C ARG A 81 -4.20 0.83 -14.61
N GLN A 82 -3.80 1.09 -15.85
CA GLN A 82 -3.65 2.44 -16.33
C GLN A 82 -5.00 3.17 -16.43
N LEU A 83 -6.02 2.53 -17.00
CA LEU A 83 -7.37 3.09 -17.01
C LEU A 83 -7.86 3.39 -15.60
N ARG A 84 -7.62 2.50 -14.63
CA ARG A 84 -8.01 2.75 -13.24
C ARG A 84 -7.30 3.95 -12.61
N LEU A 85 -6.06 4.24 -13.01
CA LEU A 85 -5.32 5.39 -12.53
C LEU A 85 -5.80 6.71 -13.13
N THR A 86 -6.20 6.74 -14.41
CA THR A 86 -6.50 7.99 -15.13
C THR A 86 -7.98 8.21 -15.42
N GLN A 87 -8.73 7.15 -15.70
CA GLN A 87 -10.16 7.14 -16.05
C GLN A 87 -10.88 5.98 -15.33
N PRO A 88 -11.02 6.03 -13.99
CA PRO A 88 -11.48 4.91 -13.18
C PRO A 88 -12.84 4.35 -13.60
N GLU A 89 -13.76 5.21 -14.01
CA GLU A 89 -15.08 4.82 -14.52
C GLU A 89 -14.98 3.95 -15.78
N ARG A 90 -14.20 4.37 -16.79
CA ARG A 90 -13.98 3.57 -18.01
C ARG A 90 -13.34 2.23 -17.70
N GLY A 91 -12.41 2.19 -16.73
CA GLY A 91 -11.81 0.94 -16.27
C GLY A 91 -12.84 -0.04 -15.67
N ARG A 92 -13.80 0.48 -14.88
CA ARG A 92 -14.92 -0.31 -14.32
C ARG A 92 -15.87 -0.78 -15.43
N GLN A 93 -16.30 0.12 -16.32
CA GLN A 93 -17.18 -0.21 -17.45
C GLN A 93 -16.56 -1.29 -18.36
N LEU A 94 -15.25 -1.24 -18.58
CA LEU A 94 -14.54 -2.21 -19.43
C LEU A 94 -14.58 -3.60 -18.80
N LEU A 95 -14.41 -3.67 -17.47
CA LEU A 95 -14.57 -4.91 -16.73
C LEU A 95 -16.00 -5.42 -16.80
N GLU A 96 -16.99 -4.58 -16.50
CA GLU A 96 -18.42 -4.93 -16.56
C GLU A 96 -18.78 -5.52 -17.92
N HIS A 97 -18.35 -4.87 -19.01
CA HIS A 97 -18.65 -5.28 -20.38
C HIS A 97 -18.03 -6.64 -20.74
N THR A 98 -16.82 -6.93 -20.27
CA THR A 98 -16.05 -8.13 -20.63
C THR A 98 -16.12 -9.23 -19.59
N TRP A 99 -16.88 -9.02 -18.51
CA TRP A 99 -16.91 -9.90 -17.35
C TRP A 99 -17.39 -11.30 -17.70
N LYS A 100 -18.55 -11.42 -18.37
CA LYS A 100 -19.19 -12.71 -18.66
C LYS A 100 -18.38 -13.58 -19.63
N SER A 101 -17.63 -12.96 -20.55
CA SER A 101 -16.79 -13.68 -21.53
C SER A 101 -15.40 -14.03 -20.98
N SER A 102 -14.99 -13.44 -19.85
CA SER A 102 -13.71 -13.72 -19.21
C SER A 102 -13.76 -15.05 -18.44
N ASN A 103 -12.70 -15.86 -18.51
CA ASN A 103 -12.57 -17.05 -17.68
C ASN A 103 -12.32 -16.71 -16.19
N ASP A 104 -12.52 -17.69 -15.31
CA ASP A 104 -12.46 -17.51 -13.86
C ASP A 104 -11.11 -16.95 -13.36
N THR A 105 -9.99 -17.45 -13.90
CA THR A 105 -8.65 -16.98 -13.55
C THR A 105 -8.46 -15.51 -13.90
N LEU A 106 -8.90 -15.11 -15.09
CA LEU A 106 -8.81 -13.73 -15.55
C LEU A 106 -9.71 -12.82 -14.72
N ARG A 107 -10.95 -13.22 -14.42
CA ARG A 107 -11.86 -12.45 -13.56
C ARG A 107 -11.27 -12.19 -12.18
N HIS A 108 -10.75 -13.23 -11.51
CA HIS A 108 -10.11 -13.11 -10.19
C HIS A 108 -8.87 -12.20 -10.22
N GLN A 109 -8.12 -12.24 -11.32
CA GLN A 109 -6.95 -11.41 -11.51
C GLN A 109 -7.31 -9.93 -11.75
N LEU A 110 -8.28 -9.66 -12.63
CA LEU A 110 -8.63 -8.30 -13.04
C LEU A 110 -9.43 -7.54 -11.99
N ILE A 111 -10.33 -8.19 -11.25
CA ILE A 111 -11.14 -7.50 -10.23
C ILE A 111 -10.28 -6.83 -9.16
N LYS A 112 -9.13 -7.42 -8.81
CA LYS A 112 -8.19 -6.85 -7.84
C LYS A 112 -7.61 -5.51 -8.27
N ILE A 113 -7.65 -5.18 -9.56
CA ILE A 113 -7.15 -3.91 -10.09
C ILE A 113 -8.06 -2.74 -9.70
N LEU A 114 -9.33 -2.98 -9.37
CA LEU A 114 -10.25 -1.95 -8.89
C LEU A 114 -9.82 -1.31 -7.57
N ASP A 115 -8.87 -1.91 -6.85
CA ASP A 115 -8.17 -1.28 -5.71
C ASP A 115 -7.69 0.14 -6.03
N SER A 116 -7.09 0.32 -7.22
CA SER A 116 -6.66 1.63 -7.69
C SER A 116 -7.86 2.54 -7.93
N ASN A 117 -7.87 3.69 -7.25
CA ASN A 117 -8.97 4.66 -7.25
C ASN A 117 -10.35 4.04 -6.91
N LEU A 118 -10.37 3.04 -6.02
CA LEU A 118 -11.60 2.43 -5.53
C LEU A 118 -12.55 3.47 -4.94
N SER A 119 -13.81 3.45 -5.36
CA SER A 119 -14.84 4.40 -4.94
C SER A 119 -16.20 3.71 -4.75
N GLN A 120 -17.16 4.44 -4.17
CA GLN A 120 -18.53 3.92 -4.02
C GLN A 120 -19.19 3.59 -5.37
N ALA A 121 -18.78 4.23 -6.47
CA ALA A 121 -19.30 3.94 -7.81
C ALA A 121 -18.92 2.51 -8.31
N ASP A 122 -17.90 1.89 -7.71
CA ASP A 122 -17.50 0.51 -8.01
C ASP A 122 -18.40 -0.52 -7.29
N GLU A 123 -19.16 -0.11 -6.28
CA GLU A 123 -19.97 -1.02 -5.45
C GLU A 123 -20.97 -1.88 -6.25
N PRO A 124 -21.79 -1.34 -7.18
CA PRO A 124 -22.78 -2.15 -7.88
C PRO A 124 -22.17 -3.33 -8.63
N PHE A 125 -21.02 -3.13 -9.28
CA PHE A 125 -20.29 -4.19 -9.96
C PHE A 125 -19.66 -5.18 -8.98
N LEU A 126 -19.09 -4.70 -7.87
CA LEU A 126 -18.51 -5.58 -6.87
C LEU A 126 -19.56 -6.46 -6.18
N GLU A 127 -20.78 -5.95 -5.96
CA GLU A 127 -21.92 -6.75 -5.48
C GLU A 127 -22.32 -7.82 -6.49
N LEU A 128 -22.33 -7.52 -7.79
CA LEU A 128 -22.52 -8.53 -8.84
C LEU A 128 -21.40 -9.59 -8.80
N ALA A 129 -20.16 -9.17 -8.56
CA ALA A 129 -19.03 -10.10 -8.45
C ALA A 129 -19.06 -10.99 -7.19
N LEU A 130 -19.85 -10.65 -6.16
CA LEU A 130 -20.13 -11.56 -5.04
C LEU A 130 -21.01 -12.74 -5.44
N ASP A 131 -21.69 -12.68 -6.59
CA ASP A 131 -22.49 -13.78 -7.14
C ASP A 131 -21.68 -14.64 -8.14
N ASP A 132 -20.37 -14.39 -8.29
CA ASP A 132 -19.51 -15.20 -9.15
C ASP A 132 -19.41 -16.64 -8.65
N ARG A 133 -19.44 -17.61 -9.57
CA ARG A 133 -19.29 -19.03 -9.26
C ARG A 133 -17.96 -19.35 -8.56
N ASN A 134 -16.90 -18.62 -8.88
CA ASN A 134 -15.57 -18.85 -8.31
C ASN A 134 -15.40 -18.13 -6.97
N HIS A 135 -15.15 -18.89 -5.91
CA HIS A 135 -14.98 -18.36 -4.56
C HIS A 135 -13.81 -17.36 -4.43
N LEU A 136 -12.76 -17.46 -5.25
CA LEU A 136 -11.65 -16.50 -5.24
C LEU A 136 -12.06 -15.13 -5.78
N VAL A 137 -12.97 -15.10 -6.76
CA VAL A 137 -13.56 -13.86 -7.27
C VAL A 137 -14.42 -13.21 -6.20
N ARG A 138 -15.34 -13.99 -5.58
CA ARG A 138 -16.17 -13.50 -4.47
C ARG A 138 -15.33 -12.95 -3.32
N ARG A 139 -14.26 -13.65 -2.95
CA ARG A 139 -13.33 -13.21 -1.91
C ARG A 139 -12.67 -11.87 -2.27
N ALA A 140 -12.18 -11.72 -3.50
CA ALA A 140 -11.56 -10.48 -3.94
C ALA A 140 -12.56 -9.31 -3.98
N ALA A 141 -13.80 -9.55 -4.42
CA ALA A 141 -14.89 -8.58 -4.38
C ALA A 141 -15.21 -8.15 -2.93
N ALA A 142 -15.37 -9.11 -2.02
CA ALA A 142 -15.63 -8.83 -0.60
C ALA A 142 -14.48 -8.04 0.05
N ASP A 143 -13.23 -8.35 -0.29
CA ASP A 143 -12.06 -7.63 0.22
C ASP A 143 -12.01 -6.16 -0.26
N LEU A 144 -12.50 -5.87 -1.47
CA LEU A 144 -12.64 -4.50 -1.99
C LEU A 144 -13.84 -3.78 -1.36
N LEU A 145 -15.00 -4.44 -1.29
CA LEU A 145 -16.20 -3.87 -0.66
C LEU A 145 -15.98 -3.52 0.82
N ALA A 146 -15.16 -4.30 1.54
CA ALA A 146 -14.79 -4.02 2.94
C ALA A 146 -13.91 -2.77 3.12
N ARG A 147 -13.40 -2.17 2.03
CA ARG A 147 -12.70 -0.88 2.05
C ARG A 147 -13.65 0.30 1.81
N LEU A 148 -14.87 0.03 1.36
CA LEU A 148 -15.91 1.02 1.17
C LEU A 148 -16.76 1.09 2.44
N PRO A 149 -16.70 2.20 3.21
CA PRO A 149 -17.34 2.29 4.53
C PRO A 149 -18.87 2.16 4.47
N HIS A 150 -19.47 2.53 3.33
CA HIS A 150 -20.91 2.52 3.13
C HIS A 150 -21.37 1.40 2.20
N SER A 151 -20.52 0.40 1.91
CA SER A 151 -20.97 -0.71 1.08
C SER A 151 -22.03 -1.55 1.78
N ARG A 152 -22.93 -2.14 1.00
CA ARG A 152 -23.92 -3.12 1.47
C ARG A 152 -23.23 -4.30 2.16
N LEU A 153 -22.06 -4.74 1.69
CA LEU A 153 -21.25 -5.75 2.40
C LEU A 153 -20.83 -5.26 3.79
N SER A 154 -20.34 -4.02 3.93
CA SER A 154 -19.98 -3.45 5.23
C SER A 154 -21.17 -3.42 6.21
N GLN A 155 -22.40 -3.34 5.73
CA GLN A 155 -23.62 -3.46 6.55
C GLN A 155 -23.95 -4.93 6.92
N ARG A 156 -23.68 -5.89 6.02
CA ARG A 156 -23.91 -7.32 6.28
C ARG A 156 -22.87 -7.96 7.20
N MET A 157 -21.60 -7.53 7.12
CA MET A 157 -20.51 -8.13 7.89
C MET A 157 -20.70 -8.12 9.41
N PRO A 158 -21.21 -7.05 10.04
CA PRO A 158 -21.62 -7.06 11.45
C PRO A 158 -22.58 -8.22 11.80
N HIS A 159 -23.55 -8.50 10.94
CA HIS A 159 -24.52 -9.58 11.15
C HIS A 159 -23.83 -10.95 11.09
N HIS A 160 -22.90 -11.15 10.16
CA HIS A 160 -22.09 -12.39 10.08
C HIS A 160 -21.14 -12.56 11.25
N ALA A 161 -20.73 -11.45 11.89
CA ALA A 161 -19.85 -11.46 13.06
C ALA A 161 -20.63 -11.55 14.39
N ALA A 162 -21.95 -11.41 14.36
CA ALA A 162 -22.80 -11.47 15.54
C ALA A 162 -22.62 -12.80 16.27
N GLY A 163 -22.38 -12.72 17.59
CA GLY A 163 -22.15 -13.91 18.42
C GLY A 163 -20.78 -14.56 18.27
N ILE A 164 -19.95 -14.15 17.29
CA ILE A 164 -18.57 -14.67 17.16
C ILE A 164 -17.69 -14.11 18.26
N LEU A 165 -17.76 -12.81 18.49
CA LEU A 165 -17.10 -12.15 19.61
C LEU A 165 -18.15 -11.74 20.65
N SER A 166 -17.88 -12.06 21.91
CA SER A 166 -18.67 -11.59 23.04
C SER A 166 -17.78 -10.84 24.02
N TRP A 167 -18.29 -9.72 24.54
CA TRP A 167 -17.60 -8.88 25.50
C TRP A 167 -18.07 -9.15 26.93
N THR A 168 -17.15 -9.60 27.77
CA THR A 168 -17.40 -9.98 29.17
C THR A 168 -16.34 -9.35 30.07
N PRO A 169 -16.43 -8.04 30.36
CA PRO A 169 -15.34 -7.27 30.96
C PRO A 169 -14.99 -7.70 32.39
N ALA A 170 -15.94 -8.31 33.11
CA ALA A 170 -15.73 -8.85 34.45
C ALA A 170 -14.94 -10.17 34.47
N GLN A 171 -14.68 -10.79 33.32
CA GLN A 171 -13.94 -12.05 33.22
C GLN A 171 -12.47 -11.82 32.93
N LYS A 172 -11.63 -12.79 33.31
CA LYS A 172 -10.19 -12.81 33.00
C LYS A 172 -9.92 -12.68 31.49
N GLN A 173 -10.82 -13.20 30.65
CA GLN A 173 -10.83 -12.99 29.20
C GLN A 173 -12.01 -12.07 28.84
N ALA A 174 -11.72 -10.79 28.61
CA ALA A 174 -12.75 -9.82 28.28
C ALA A 174 -13.39 -10.05 26.90
N ILE A 175 -12.70 -10.75 25.98
CA ILE A 175 -13.25 -11.20 24.70
C ILE A 175 -13.28 -12.73 24.67
N THR A 176 -14.48 -13.29 24.51
CA THR A 176 -14.68 -14.73 24.27
C THR A 176 -15.08 -14.96 22.81
N ILE A 177 -14.64 -16.09 22.24
CA ILE A 177 -14.78 -16.39 20.81
C ILE A 177 -15.59 -17.67 20.62
N ARG A 178 -16.67 -17.59 19.83
CA ARG A 178 -17.52 -18.73 19.47
C ARG A 178 -17.69 -18.80 17.96
N LEU A 179 -16.97 -19.71 17.32
CA LEU A 179 -17.05 -19.87 15.87
C LEU A 179 -18.42 -20.43 15.45
N PRO A 180 -18.97 -20.00 14.30
CA PRO A 180 -20.23 -20.54 13.80
C PRO A 180 -20.06 -22.01 13.44
N GLN A 181 -21.07 -22.83 13.72
CA GLN A 181 -21.04 -24.28 13.45
C GLN A 181 -21.18 -24.61 11.96
N LYS A 182 -21.81 -23.72 11.18
CA LYS A 182 -22.06 -23.88 9.74
C LYS A 182 -21.88 -22.55 9.03
N ILE A 183 -21.35 -22.60 7.80
CA ILE A 183 -21.22 -21.43 6.92
C ILE A 183 -22.43 -21.38 6.00
N THR A 184 -23.26 -20.35 6.14
CA THR A 184 -24.51 -20.20 5.36
C THR A 184 -24.22 -19.80 3.91
N PRO A 185 -25.16 -20.02 2.96
CA PRO A 185 -25.02 -19.52 1.59
C PRO A 185 -24.78 -18.01 1.51
N ALA A 186 -25.41 -17.21 2.39
CA ALA A 186 -25.19 -15.77 2.47
C ALA A 186 -23.74 -15.41 2.87
N MET A 187 -23.16 -16.14 3.83
CA MET A 187 -21.74 -15.98 4.19
C MET A 187 -20.83 -16.34 3.00
N GLN A 188 -21.16 -17.41 2.26
CA GLN A 188 -20.38 -17.84 1.09
C GLN A 188 -20.44 -16.84 -0.06
N ARG A 189 -21.60 -16.20 -0.28
CA ARG A 189 -21.77 -15.09 -1.21
C ARG A 189 -20.85 -13.93 -0.82
N ASP A 190 -20.84 -13.56 0.46
CA ASP A 190 -19.99 -12.49 1.03
C ASP A 190 -18.50 -12.88 1.18
N GLY A 191 -18.04 -13.86 0.41
CA GLY A 191 -16.63 -14.22 0.29
C GLY A 191 -16.04 -14.94 1.50
N ILE A 192 -16.86 -15.57 2.34
CA ILE A 192 -16.42 -16.45 3.44
C ILE A 192 -16.37 -17.89 2.90
N PRO A 193 -15.19 -18.54 2.83
CA PRO A 193 -15.04 -19.86 2.24
C PRO A 193 -15.76 -20.90 3.08
N ASN A 194 -16.35 -21.87 2.38
CA ASN A 194 -16.93 -23.04 3.01
C ASN A 194 -15.79 -23.96 3.50
N ILE A 195 -15.39 -23.81 4.75
CA ILE A 195 -14.34 -24.61 5.38
C ILE A 195 -14.95 -25.53 6.44
N ASN A 196 -14.37 -26.72 6.60
CA ASN A 196 -14.76 -27.62 7.67
C ASN A 196 -14.28 -27.06 9.03
N VAL A 197 -15.21 -26.56 9.84
CA VAL A 197 -14.94 -25.95 11.15
C VAL A 197 -14.44 -27.00 12.17
N GLN A 198 -14.60 -28.30 11.88
CA GLN A 198 -14.14 -29.39 12.76
C GLN A 198 -12.61 -29.58 12.75
N GLU A 199 -11.89 -29.01 11.77
CA GLU A 199 -10.42 -28.91 11.80
C GLU A 199 -9.99 -27.74 12.72
N ARG A 200 -9.79 -28.06 14.00
CA ARG A 200 -9.99 -27.16 15.15
C ARG A 200 -9.20 -25.84 15.21
N ALA A 201 -7.99 -25.77 14.67
CA ALA A 201 -7.13 -24.57 14.88
C ALA A 201 -6.95 -23.72 13.62
N LYS A 202 -6.46 -24.32 12.53
CA LYS A 202 -6.10 -23.58 11.31
C LYS A 202 -7.34 -23.00 10.61
N SER A 203 -8.37 -23.82 10.44
CA SER A 203 -9.64 -23.42 9.79
C SER A 203 -10.35 -22.34 10.62
N GLY A 204 -10.39 -22.51 11.95
CA GLY A 204 -10.94 -21.49 12.85
C GLY A 204 -10.22 -20.14 12.75
N SER A 205 -8.88 -20.14 12.65
CA SER A 205 -8.09 -18.92 12.49
C SER A 205 -8.41 -18.21 11.18
N GLN A 206 -8.49 -18.99 10.10
CA GLN A 206 -8.80 -18.48 8.77
C GLN A 206 -10.22 -17.90 8.69
N LEU A 207 -11.19 -18.54 9.33
CA LEU A 207 -12.56 -18.05 9.39
C LEU A 207 -12.66 -16.75 10.18
N LEU A 208 -12.09 -16.73 11.38
CA LEU A 208 -12.08 -15.56 12.25
C LEU A 208 -11.41 -14.37 11.55
N ASN A 209 -10.27 -14.60 10.89
CA ASN A 209 -9.60 -13.53 10.16
C ASN A 209 -10.47 -12.97 9.03
N GLN A 210 -11.13 -13.83 8.25
CA GLN A 210 -11.95 -13.38 7.12
C GLN A 210 -13.20 -12.62 7.54
N ILE A 211 -13.84 -13.01 8.64
CA ILE A 211 -15.01 -12.32 9.15
C ILE A 211 -14.59 -11.00 9.80
N ILE A 212 -13.73 -11.06 10.82
CA ILE A 212 -13.38 -9.89 11.64
C ILE A 212 -12.66 -8.81 10.82
N SER A 213 -11.83 -9.19 9.84
CA SER A 213 -11.12 -8.22 8.99
C SER A 213 -12.00 -7.43 8.01
N ARG A 214 -13.29 -7.79 7.88
CA ARG A 214 -14.26 -7.13 7.00
C ARG A 214 -15.36 -6.41 7.77
N VAL A 215 -15.39 -6.52 9.10
CA VAL A 215 -16.33 -5.76 9.93
C VAL A 215 -15.82 -4.31 10.07
N PRO A 216 -16.66 -3.29 9.85
CA PRO A 216 -16.32 -1.90 10.17
C PRO A 216 -15.84 -1.78 11.61
N LEU A 217 -14.66 -1.19 11.84
CA LEU A 217 -14.08 -1.11 13.18
C LEU A 217 -14.94 -0.26 14.14
N THR A 218 -15.72 0.67 13.59
CA THR A 218 -16.72 1.46 14.31
C THR A 218 -17.81 0.60 14.92
N HIS A 219 -18.21 -0.51 14.27
CA HIS A 219 -19.24 -1.42 14.77
C HIS A 219 -18.92 -1.91 16.19
N TRP A 220 -17.67 -2.31 16.43
CA TRP A 220 -17.22 -2.82 17.72
C TRP A 220 -17.32 -1.79 18.84
N LEU A 221 -16.99 -0.53 18.55
CA LEU A 221 -17.04 0.57 19.52
C LEU A 221 -18.47 1.08 19.75
N THR A 222 -19.36 0.91 18.77
CA THR A 222 -20.79 1.16 18.95
C THR A 222 -21.43 0.05 19.77
N GLN A 223 -21.03 -1.21 19.54
CA GLN A 223 -21.57 -2.36 20.26
C GLN A 223 -21.11 -2.40 21.72
N TRP A 224 -19.85 -2.02 21.98
CA TRP A 224 -19.26 -2.01 23.33
C TRP A 224 -18.68 -0.63 23.63
N PRO A 225 -19.04 -0.01 24.77
CA PRO A 225 -18.60 1.34 25.14
C PRO A 225 -17.13 1.34 25.63
N ILE A 226 -16.20 0.99 24.75
CA ILE A 226 -14.77 0.84 25.04
C ILE A 226 -13.92 1.59 24.01
N SER A 227 -12.67 1.89 24.37
CA SER A 227 -11.70 2.48 23.46
C SER A 227 -11.03 1.41 22.57
N PRO A 228 -10.46 1.79 21.40
CA PRO A 228 -9.63 0.90 20.60
C PRO A 228 -8.49 0.26 21.40
N GLN A 229 -7.88 1.01 22.32
CA GLN A 229 -6.82 0.50 23.20
C GLN A 229 -7.34 -0.64 24.08
N GLN A 230 -8.49 -0.45 24.75
CA GLN A 230 -9.12 -1.47 25.58
C GLN A 230 -9.50 -2.72 24.77
N PHE A 231 -10.04 -2.54 23.56
CA PHE A 231 -10.34 -3.67 22.68
C PHE A 231 -9.07 -4.44 22.32
N VAL A 232 -8.00 -3.75 21.90
CA VAL A 232 -6.75 -4.39 21.50
C VAL A 232 -6.12 -5.16 22.67
N GLN A 233 -6.12 -4.59 23.88
CA GLN A 233 -5.66 -5.29 25.08
C GLN A 233 -6.49 -6.53 25.39
N ALA A 234 -7.82 -6.44 25.28
CA ALA A 234 -8.69 -7.59 25.45
C ALA A 234 -8.46 -8.67 24.38
N ALA A 235 -8.16 -8.26 23.13
CA ALA A 235 -7.83 -9.18 22.05
C ALA A 235 -6.52 -9.92 22.31
N LEU A 236 -5.50 -9.25 22.87
CA LEU A 236 -4.24 -9.87 23.29
C LEU A 236 -4.42 -10.89 24.42
N ASN A 237 -5.42 -10.70 25.28
CA ASN A 237 -5.73 -11.61 26.38
C ASN A 237 -6.76 -12.69 26.01
N SER A 238 -7.25 -12.70 24.77
CA SER A 238 -8.22 -13.69 24.28
C SER A 238 -7.59 -15.07 24.06
N ALA A 239 -8.42 -16.07 23.76
CA ALA A 239 -7.94 -17.39 23.36
C ALA A 239 -7.23 -17.41 21.98
N TRP A 240 -7.38 -16.36 21.14
CA TRP A 240 -6.83 -16.30 19.77
C TRP A 240 -6.12 -14.96 19.47
N PRO A 241 -5.10 -14.56 20.24
CA PRO A 241 -4.56 -13.21 20.19
C PRO A 241 -3.92 -12.88 18.84
N ARG A 242 -3.07 -13.76 18.31
CA ARG A 242 -2.41 -13.54 17.00
C ARG A 242 -3.42 -13.39 15.86
N THR A 243 -4.50 -14.16 15.88
CA THR A 243 -5.53 -14.12 14.84
C THR A 243 -6.34 -12.83 14.92
N LEU A 244 -6.80 -12.43 16.12
CA LEU A 244 -7.53 -11.19 16.28
C LEU A 244 -6.68 -9.97 15.92
N ILE A 245 -5.44 -9.90 16.40
CA ILE A 245 -4.51 -8.82 16.04
C ILE A 245 -4.30 -8.76 14.53
N SER A 246 -4.10 -9.90 13.87
CA SER A 246 -3.95 -9.95 12.42
C SER A 246 -5.21 -9.45 11.70
N ALA A 247 -6.39 -9.90 12.12
CA ALA A 247 -7.67 -9.53 11.51
C ALA A 247 -7.96 -8.03 11.69
N LEU A 248 -7.77 -7.51 12.91
CA LEU A 248 -7.93 -6.09 13.23
C LEU A 248 -6.92 -5.22 12.46
N SER A 249 -5.69 -5.71 12.27
CA SER A 249 -4.68 -5.01 11.45
C SER A 249 -5.08 -4.95 9.97
N VAL A 250 -5.70 -6.02 9.45
CA VAL A 250 -6.26 -6.00 8.09
C VAL A 250 -7.43 -5.00 8.00
N ALA A 251 -8.33 -5.00 8.98
CA ALA A 251 -9.46 -4.07 9.02
C ALA A 251 -9.00 -2.61 9.10
N ALA A 252 -8.04 -2.31 9.99
CA ALA A 252 -7.51 -0.96 10.18
C ALA A 252 -6.80 -0.45 8.91
N PHE A 253 -6.05 -1.32 8.23
CA PHE A 253 -5.45 -1.00 6.95
C PHE A 253 -6.50 -0.71 5.87
N ARG A 254 -7.51 -1.58 5.73
CA ARG A 254 -8.58 -1.44 4.72
C ARG A 254 -9.41 -0.17 4.88
N GLN A 255 -9.70 0.18 6.14
CA GLN A 255 -10.54 1.31 6.49
C GLN A 255 -9.74 2.61 6.69
N ASN A 256 -8.42 2.58 6.42
CA ASN A 256 -7.49 3.67 6.68
C ASN A 256 -7.65 4.27 8.10
N ASN A 257 -7.84 3.40 9.10
CA ASN A 257 -8.17 3.81 10.46
C ASN A 257 -6.91 3.99 11.30
N GLU A 258 -6.41 5.23 11.34
CA GLU A 258 -5.19 5.58 12.08
C GLU A 258 -5.29 5.29 13.59
N ARG A 259 -6.45 5.54 14.20
CA ARG A 259 -6.65 5.34 15.64
C ARG A 259 -6.41 3.89 16.04
N TRP A 260 -6.97 2.95 15.29
CA TRP A 260 -6.73 1.52 15.51
C TRP A 260 -5.31 1.10 15.11
N ALA A 261 -4.77 1.67 14.04
CA ALA A 261 -3.39 1.39 13.61
C ALA A 261 -2.37 1.66 14.71
N LYS A 262 -2.48 2.82 15.38
CA LYS A 262 -1.63 3.20 16.52
C LYS A 262 -1.68 2.17 17.65
N GLU A 263 -2.88 1.86 18.12
CA GLU A 263 -3.07 0.94 19.25
C GLU A 263 -2.56 -0.47 18.93
N LEU A 264 -2.78 -0.96 17.71
CA LEU A 264 -2.30 -2.26 17.26
C LEU A 264 -0.77 -2.31 17.18
N ILE A 265 -0.12 -1.26 16.66
CA ILE A 265 1.34 -1.16 16.59
C ILE A 265 1.94 -1.14 18.00
N LEU A 266 1.42 -0.28 18.88
CA LEU A 266 1.91 -0.14 20.25
C LEU A 266 1.76 -1.44 21.05
N ALA A 267 0.58 -2.06 20.98
CA ALA A 267 0.29 -3.27 21.74
C ALA A 267 1.12 -4.49 21.28
N ASN A 268 1.59 -4.48 20.03
CA ASN A 268 2.48 -5.54 19.48
C ASN A 268 3.96 -5.20 19.55
N GLN A 269 4.34 -4.17 20.32
CA GLN A 269 5.72 -3.73 20.47
C GLN A 269 6.39 -3.51 19.10
N PHE A 270 5.64 -2.93 18.17
CA PHE A 270 6.12 -2.57 16.82
C PHE A 270 6.71 -3.74 16.02
N ASN A 271 6.23 -4.98 16.21
CA ASN A 271 6.74 -6.13 15.48
C ASN A 271 6.37 -6.11 13.98
N THR A 272 7.03 -6.97 13.18
CA THR A 272 6.84 -7.06 11.72
C THR A 272 5.40 -7.38 11.31
N SER A 273 4.62 -8.04 12.16
CA SER A 273 3.22 -8.40 11.84
C SER A 273 2.30 -7.18 11.70
N THR A 274 2.65 -6.08 12.39
CA THR A 274 1.91 -4.81 12.34
C THR A 274 2.52 -3.80 11.37
N GLY A 275 3.65 -4.10 10.73
CA GLY A 275 4.33 -3.19 9.79
C GLY A 275 3.46 -2.73 8.61
N ARG A 276 2.43 -3.52 8.24
CA ARG A 276 1.41 -3.13 7.24
C ARG A 276 0.59 -1.90 7.62
N LEU A 277 0.57 -1.53 8.90
CA LEU A 277 -0.18 -0.39 9.42
C LEU A 277 0.60 0.92 9.33
N VAL A 278 1.92 0.87 9.11
CA VAL A 278 2.76 2.08 8.98
C VAL A 278 2.24 3.04 7.89
N PRO A 279 1.82 2.59 6.68
CA PRO A 279 1.26 3.47 5.66
C PRO A 279 -0.06 4.16 6.03
N VAL A 280 -0.77 3.68 7.06
CA VAL A 280 -2.06 4.24 7.53
C VAL A 280 -1.83 5.44 8.46
N LEU A 281 -0.63 5.57 9.03
CA LEU A 281 -0.30 6.63 9.96
C LEU A 281 -0.14 7.97 9.23
N SER A 282 -0.64 9.04 9.84
CA SER A 282 -0.23 10.40 9.47
C SER A 282 1.26 10.61 9.79
N THR A 283 1.85 11.60 9.13
CA THR A 283 3.26 11.97 9.30
C THR A 283 3.62 12.24 10.77
N SER A 284 2.77 13.00 11.49
CA SER A 284 2.98 13.31 12.90
C SER A 284 2.96 12.07 13.78
N SER A 285 1.98 11.19 13.56
CA SER A 285 1.82 9.96 14.31
C SER A 285 2.95 8.96 14.07
N CYS A 286 3.36 8.81 12.81
CA CYS A 286 4.50 7.99 12.44
C CYS A 286 5.76 8.47 13.17
N PHE A 287 6.02 9.79 13.15
CA PHE A 287 7.18 10.34 13.80
C PHE A 287 7.17 10.17 15.33
N GLN A 288 6.02 10.38 15.99
CA GLN A 288 5.86 10.13 17.42
C GLN A 288 6.15 8.66 17.77
N LEU A 289 5.63 7.72 16.99
CA LEU A 289 5.87 6.29 17.20
C LEU A 289 7.34 5.90 16.94
N MET A 290 7.99 6.49 15.94
CA MET A 290 9.42 6.33 15.70
C MET A 290 10.26 6.82 16.89
N GLN A 291 9.96 8.00 17.42
CA GLN A 291 10.64 8.55 18.59
C GLN A 291 10.43 7.66 19.83
N GLN A 292 9.22 7.13 20.03
CA GLN A 292 8.94 6.20 21.12
C GLN A 292 9.71 4.87 20.96
N ALA A 293 9.80 4.34 19.74
CA ALA A 293 10.59 3.15 19.44
C ALA A 293 12.10 3.39 19.69
N ALA A 294 12.63 4.54 19.30
CA ALA A 294 14.03 4.89 19.52
C ALA A 294 14.41 5.02 21.00
N LYS A 295 13.47 5.37 21.89
CA LYS A 295 13.70 5.32 23.35
C LYS A 295 13.97 3.92 23.87
N GLN A 296 13.46 2.88 23.20
CA GLN A 296 13.71 1.49 23.58
C GLN A 296 15.02 0.97 22.98
N SER A 297 15.26 1.25 21.70
CA SER A 297 16.50 0.88 21.02
C SER A 297 16.65 1.64 19.70
N THR A 298 17.83 2.19 19.45
CA THR A 298 18.19 2.85 18.19
C THR A 298 18.82 1.91 17.16
N ALA A 299 18.93 0.60 17.45
CA ALA A 299 19.61 -0.34 16.58
C ALA A 299 18.87 -0.51 15.23
N LEU A 300 19.55 -0.26 14.12
CA LEU A 300 18.99 -0.46 12.77
C LEU A 300 19.19 -1.89 12.26
N LYS A 301 18.84 -2.89 13.08
CA LYS A 301 18.93 -4.31 12.73
C LYS A 301 17.58 -4.99 12.94
N ARG A 302 17.28 -6.04 12.18
CA ARG A 302 16.10 -6.86 12.46
C ARG A 302 16.25 -7.56 13.82
N PRO A 303 15.18 -7.67 14.64
CA PRO A 303 13.80 -7.27 14.39
C PRO A 303 13.41 -5.87 14.94
N ASN A 304 14.35 -4.92 15.07
CA ASN A 304 14.08 -3.63 15.69
C ASN A 304 12.90 -2.88 15.02
N PRO A 305 12.00 -2.27 15.82
CA PRO A 305 10.88 -1.44 15.36
C PRO A 305 11.20 -0.38 14.30
N LEU A 306 12.30 0.36 14.46
CA LEU A 306 12.70 1.43 13.54
C LEU A 306 12.90 0.90 12.13
N TYR A 307 13.47 -0.29 12.00
CA TYR A 307 13.65 -0.96 10.72
C TYR A 307 12.33 -1.14 9.96
N ILE A 308 11.23 -1.42 10.67
CA ILE A 308 9.89 -1.59 10.09
C ILE A 308 9.34 -0.26 9.57
N PHE A 309 9.52 0.85 10.30
CA PHE A 309 9.12 2.17 9.82
C PHE A 309 9.85 2.54 8.52
N LEU A 310 11.18 2.34 8.50
CA LEU A 310 11.99 2.62 7.31
C LEU A 310 11.58 1.75 6.11
N GLN A 311 11.21 0.49 6.36
CA GLN A 311 10.78 -0.44 5.32
C GLN A 311 9.39 -0.13 4.77
N HIS A 312 8.45 0.27 5.62
CA HIS A 312 7.02 0.34 5.28
C HIS A 312 6.49 1.76 5.03
N TRP A 313 7.18 2.82 5.46
CA TRP A 313 6.75 4.20 5.19
C TRP A 313 6.70 4.47 3.68
N GLN A 314 5.61 5.08 3.20
CA GLN A 314 5.36 5.28 1.76
C GLN A 314 5.50 6.73 1.30
N GLN A 315 5.24 7.70 2.19
CA GLN A 315 5.27 9.12 1.87
C GLN A 315 6.70 9.70 1.87
N PRO A 316 6.93 10.89 1.30
CA PRO A 316 8.15 11.65 1.55
C PRO A 316 8.39 11.84 3.05
N TRP A 317 9.66 11.90 3.46
CA TRP A 317 10.01 12.27 4.83
C TRP A 317 9.88 13.79 4.97
N THR A 318 9.41 14.26 6.13
CA THR A 318 9.57 15.67 6.50
C THR A 318 11.01 15.92 6.92
N ALA A 319 11.44 17.19 6.94
CA ALA A 319 12.80 17.53 7.37
C ALA A 319 13.14 16.98 8.78
N PRO A 320 12.29 17.13 9.81
CA PRO A 320 12.58 16.57 11.14
C PRO A 320 12.70 15.04 11.15
N MET A 321 11.88 14.34 10.37
CA MET A 321 11.96 12.88 10.28
C MET A 321 13.21 12.43 9.53
N ALA A 322 13.60 13.15 8.49
CA ALA A 322 14.79 12.85 7.71
C ALA A 322 16.07 13.11 8.50
N GLU A 323 16.15 14.22 9.24
CA GLU A 323 17.26 14.50 10.16
C GLU A 323 17.39 13.41 11.23
N PHE A 324 16.28 13.01 11.84
CA PHE A 324 16.23 11.89 12.78
C PHE A 324 16.80 10.60 12.19
N TRP A 325 16.48 10.28 10.93
CA TRP A 325 17.05 9.13 10.24
C TRP A 325 18.53 9.28 9.93
N LEU A 326 18.98 10.46 9.50
CA LEU A 326 20.39 10.73 9.23
C LEU A 326 21.24 10.54 10.51
N ASP A 327 20.73 10.96 11.66
CA ASP A 327 21.37 10.74 12.96
C ASP A 327 21.46 9.26 13.31
N LEU A 328 20.37 8.51 13.13
CA LEU A 328 20.36 7.06 13.35
C LEU A 328 21.29 6.31 12.39
N PHE A 329 21.38 6.74 11.12
CA PHE A 329 22.32 6.16 10.17
C PHE A 329 23.76 6.44 10.57
N ALA A 330 24.08 7.67 10.98
CA ALA A 330 25.41 8.00 11.46
C ALA A 330 25.81 7.14 12.67
N GLN A 331 24.90 6.99 13.64
CA GLN A 331 25.12 6.13 14.80
C GLN A 331 25.33 4.66 14.39
N HIS A 332 24.48 4.14 13.50
CA HIS A 332 24.58 2.76 13.02
C HIS A 332 25.90 2.50 12.29
N LEU A 333 26.31 3.41 11.41
CA LEU A 333 27.55 3.33 10.66
C LEU A 333 28.78 3.38 11.57
N GLN A 334 28.76 4.19 12.63
CA GLN A 334 29.83 4.19 13.64
C GLN A 334 29.95 2.85 14.37
N GLN A 335 28.82 2.20 14.67
CA GLN A 335 28.79 0.91 15.37
C GLN A 335 29.20 -0.26 14.47
N GLU A 336 28.89 -0.19 13.17
CA GLU A 336 29.02 -1.30 12.21
C GLU A 336 30.08 -1.04 11.12
N LYS A 337 30.99 -0.07 11.35
CA LYS A 337 31.96 0.41 10.35
C LYS A 337 32.82 -0.70 9.72
N ASP A 338 33.17 -1.71 10.51
CA ASP A 338 34.02 -2.84 10.11
C ASP A 338 33.20 -4.08 9.70
N GLN A 339 31.88 -4.05 9.90
CA GLN A 339 31.00 -5.18 9.63
C GLN A 339 30.53 -5.21 8.17
N PRO A 340 30.36 -6.39 7.55
CA PRO A 340 29.83 -6.49 6.20
C PRO A 340 28.45 -5.85 6.12
N SER A 341 28.26 -5.06 5.07
CA SER A 341 27.05 -4.30 4.85
C SER A 341 25.85 -5.21 4.53
N ASP A 342 24.76 -5.12 5.32
CA ASP A 342 23.52 -5.86 5.09
C ASP A 342 22.86 -5.40 3.77
N PRO A 343 22.67 -6.29 2.77
CA PRO A 343 22.02 -5.94 1.51
C PRO A 343 20.64 -5.29 1.69
N THR A 344 19.91 -5.66 2.73
CA THR A 344 18.61 -5.06 3.00
C THR A 344 18.76 -3.63 3.50
N MET A 345 19.73 -3.36 4.37
CA MET A 345 20.03 -2.00 4.80
C MET A 345 20.41 -1.11 3.62
N ASN A 346 21.17 -1.64 2.66
CA ASN A 346 21.58 -0.89 1.47
C ASN A 346 20.38 -0.44 0.62
N ASN A 347 19.39 -1.33 0.48
CA ASN A 347 18.13 -1.00 -0.16
C ASN A 347 17.34 0.05 0.63
N LEU A 348 17.40 0.03 1.97
CA LEU A 348 16.74 1.03 2.81
C LEU A 348 17.41 2.40 2.73
N PHE A 349 18.74 2.48 2.66
CA PHE A 349 19.47 3.73 2.38
C PHE A 349 19.02 4.36 1.07
N LYS A 350 18.94 3.54 0.00
CA LYS A 350 18.46 4.00 -1.30
C LYS A 350 17.03 4.52 -1.24
N ARG A 351 16.12 3.75 -0.63
CA ARG A 351 14.69 4.15 -0.48
C ARG A 351 14.53 5.39 0.39
N PHE A 352 15.38 5.57 1.40
CA PHE A 352 15.44 6.79 2.19
C PHE A 352 15.86 7.98 1.31
N ALA A 353 16.94 7.85 0.54
CA ALA A 353 17.44 8.91 -0.34
C ALA A 353 16.41 9.38 -1.37
N GLU A 354 15.56 8.48 -1.86
CA GLU A 354 14.47 8.79 -2.81
C GLU A 354 13.33 9.60 -2.17
N LYS A 355 13.19 9.57 -0.84
CA LYS A 355 12.09 10.18 -0.08
C LYS A 355 12.50 11.31 0.86
N CYS A 356 13.78 11.42 1.15
CA CYS A 356 14.34 12.48 1.99
C CYS A 356 14.22 13.83 1.27
N PRO A 357 13.92 14.92 1.98
CA PRO A 357 13.93 16.28 1.42
C PRO A 357 15.29 16.58 0.79
N PRO A 358 15.34 16.98 -0.49
CA PRO A 358 16.58 17.26 -1.19
C PRO A 358 17.35 18.45 -0.58
N GLU A 359 16.69 19.33 0.17
CA GLU A 359 17.29 20.43 0.93
C GLU A 359 18.28 19.95 2.00
N LEU A 360 18.14 18.70 2.45
CA LEU A 360 19.06 18.08 3.43
C LEU A 360 20.28 17.42 2.78
N ALA A 361 20.57 17.68 1.50
CA ALA A 361 21.72 17.11 0.81
C ALA A 361 23.05 17.43 1.51
N GLU A 362 23.26 18.68 1.92
CA GLU A 362 24.47 19.11 2.64
C GLU A 362 24.54 18.47 4.04
N THR A 363 23.42 18.43 4.76
CA THR A 363 23.30 17.80 6.07
C THR A 363 23.66 16.31 6.01
N ALA A 364 23.19 15.60 4.98
CA ALA A 364 23.50 14.19 4.77
C ALA A 364 25.00 13.96 4.52
N VAL A 365 25.63 14.80 3.70
CA VAL A 365 27.09 14.75 3.47
C VAL A 365 27.83 14.96 4.79
N ALA A 366 27.54 16.06 5.49
CA ALA A 366 28.22 16.42 6.73
C ALA A 366 28.15 15.30 7.79
N LYS A 367 26.98 14.65 7.93
CA LYS A 367 26.78 13.59 8.94
C LYS A 367 27.33 12.22 8.54
N LEU A 368 27.30 11.86 7.25
CA LEU A 368 27.56 10.47 6.83
C LEU A 368 28.95 10.25 6.22
N THR A 369 29.54 11.24 5.55
CA THR A 369 30.85 11.06 4.88
C THR A 369 32.05 11.30 5.79
N THR A 370 31.81 11.89 6.97
CA THR A 370 32.85 12.24 7.96
C THR A 370 33.16 11.10 8.92
N ILE A 371 32.48 9.95 8.78
CA ILE A 371 32.62 8.80 9.68
C ILE A 371 33.94 8.06 9.38
N PRO A 372 34.89 8.02 10.32
CA PRO A 372 36.20 7.42 10.08
C PRO A 372 36.15 5.89 10.08
N GLY A 373 36.92 5.27 9.18
CA GLY A 373 37.12 3.82 9.16
C GLY A 373 35.95 3.01 8.62
N LEU A 374 35.04 3.62 7.85
CA LEU A 374 34.01 2.86 7.13
C LEU A 374 34.66 1.94 6.08
N ASN A 375 34.23 0.68 6.04
CA ASN A 375 34.62 -0.21 4.96
C ASN A 375 34.12 0.27 3.58
N SER A 376 34.72 -0.26 2.51
CA SER A 376 34.44 0.17 1.13
C SER A 376 32.98 -0.01 0.71
N ALA A 377 32.29 -1.02 1.25
CA ALA A 377 30.87 -1.25 0.98
C ALA A 377 30.01 -0.13 1.57
N TRP A 378 30.24 0.22 2.84
CA TRP A 378 29.52 1.32 3.50
C TRP A 378 29.82 2.67 2.86
N GLN A 379 31.09 2.95 2.53
CA GLN A 379 31.47 4.17 1.81
C GLN A 379 30.70 4.31 0.49
N LYS A 380 30.61 3.22 -0.28
CA LYS A 380 29.85 3.20 -1.54
C LYS A 380 28.36 3.53 -1.32
N ASN A 381 27.73 2.93 -0.31
CA ASN A 381 26.31 3.15 -0.02
C ASN A 381 26.03 4.59 0.45
N VAL A 382 26.89 5.13 1.32
CA VAL A 382 26.82 6.53 1.77
C VAL A 382 26.97 7.49 0.59
N ASN A 383 27.98 7.28 -0.26
CA ASN A 383 28.20 8.12 -1.43
C ASN A 383 27.01 8.08 -2.39
N GLN A 384 26.40 6.91 -2.60
CA GLN A 384 25.20 6.78 -3.43
C GLN A 384 23.99 7.53 -2.85
N LEU A 385 23.78 7.47 -1.53
CA LEU A 385 22.72 8.23 -0.85
C LEU A 385 22.94 9.73 -1.03
N CYS A 386 24.13 10.23 -0.69
CA CYS A 386 24.47 11.65 -0.80
C CYS A 386 24.36 12.16 -2.24
N HIS A 387 24.89 11.41 -3.21
CA HIS A 387 24.79 11.76 -4.63
C HIS A 387 23.33 11.82 -5.11
N THR A 388 22.49 10.89 -4.67
CA THR A 388 21.06 10.89 -5.03
C THR A 388 20.36 12.15 -4.50
N LEU A 389 20.67 12.59 -3.28
CA LEU A 389 20.10 13.82 -2.71
C LEU A 389 20.60 15.08 -3.43
N GLN A 390 21.91 15.19 -3.67
CA GLN A 390 22.49 16.30 -4.41
C GLN A 390 21.91 16.41 -5.81
N LEU A 391 21.83 15.30 -6.55
CA LEU A 391 21.24 15.28 -7.89
C LEU A 391 19.78 15.76 -7.86
N ARG A 392 18.98 15.28 -6.90
CA ARG A 392 17.58 15.72 -6.75
C ARG A 392 17.48 17.21 -6.40
N HIS A 393 18.37 17.71 -5.55
CA HIS A 393 18.44 19.12 -5.18
C HIS A 393 18.77 20.01 -6.38
N THR A 394 19.84 19.68 -7.13
CA THR A 394 20.21 20.41 -8.35
C THR A 394 19.09 20.39 -9.39
N LEU A 395 18.49 19.22 -9.65
CA LEU A 395 17.40 19.11 -10.62
C LEU A 395 16.19 19.97 -10.24
N LEU A 396 15.82 20.05 -8.95
CA LEU A 396 14.74 20.92 -8.52
C LEU A 396 15.13 22.40 -8.65
N ALA A 397 16.34 22.78 -8.27
CA ALA A 397 16.81 24.15 -8.42
C ALA A 397 16.76 24.63 -9.87
N GLU A 398 17.21 23.81 -10.83
CA GLU A 398 17.13 24.15 -12.26
C GLU A 398 15.68 24.27 -12.76
N ILE A 399 14.78 23.39 -12.34
CA ILE A 399 13.36 23.49 -12.72
C ILE A 399 12.72 24.78 -12.18
N HIS A 400 13.08 25.20 -10.97
CA HIS A 400 12.56 26.45 -10.40
C HIS A 400 13.13 27.68 -11.12
N ARG A 401 14.39 27.64 -11.59
CA ARG A 401 14.95 28.75 -12.38
C ARG A 401 14.21 28.94 -13.70
N LEU A 402 13.91 27.84 -14.40
CA LEU A 402 13.14 27.90 -15.65
C LEU A 402 11.76 28.56 -15.48
N ASN A 403 11.17 28.49 -14.28
CA ASN A 403 9.90 29.14 -13.97
C ASN A 403 9.99 30.64 -13.67
N VAL A 404 11.18 31.17 -13.36
CA VAL A 404 11.36 32.59 -13.00
C VAL A 404 11.69 33.44 -14.23
N ASP A 405 12.18 32.79 -15.29
CA ASP A 405 12.56 33.43 -16.55
C ASP A 405 11.42 33.43 -17.61
N ASP A 406 10.27 32.81 -17.31
CA ASP A 406 8.99 32.87 -18.05
C ASP A 406 7.99 33.78 -17.31
#